data_AF-A0A9D7N1V7-F1
#
_entry.id   AF-A0A9D7N1V7-F1
#
_cell.length_a   1.000
_cell.length_b   1.000
_cell.length_c   1.000
_cell.angle_alpha   90.00
_cell.angle_beta   90.00
_cell.angle_gamma   90.00
#
_symmetry.space_group_name_H-M   'P 1'
#
loop_
_entity.id
_entity.type
_entity.pdbx_description
1 polymer ?
#
loop_
_entity_poly.entity_id
_entity_poly.type
_entity_poly.pdbx_seq_one_letter_code
_entity_poly.pdbx_strand_id
1 'polypeptide(L)'
;MLFDDFLVLRADERMPAEAGLSDDDLFESAESVLRRGAPSRTAEAGVALLRGKKLSRARLQVADGTRSWALVLDGTEMCLRSVKPPKPEAEDAREREKESLDALFALSDLLDHLYRLFLAERLSPRFREAVIPSMGEWMLAKSRLGAEEGGADSAEESEEP
;
A
#
# COMPACT_ATOMS: atom_id res chain seq x y z
N MET A 1 -12.90 0.87 -15.43
CA MET A 1 -11.85 -0.17 -15.40
C MET A 1 -11.68 -0.59 -13.95
N LEU A 2 -11.89 -1.87 -13.63
CA LEU A 2 -11.47 -2.43 -12.35
C LEU A 2 -9.94 -2.57 -12.41
N PHE A 3 -9.22 -1.94 -11.49
CA PHE A 3 -7.78 -2.11 -11.38
C PHE A 3 -7.47 -2.98 -10.15
N ASP A 4 -6.69 -4.04 -10.35
CA ASP A 4 -6.12 -4.88 -9.29
C ASP A 4 -4.99 -4.12 -8.59
N ASP A 5 -5.36 -3.37 -7.54
CA ASP A 5 -4.42 -2.84 -6.57
C ASP A 5 -3.94 -3.98 -5.66
N PHE A 6 -2.67 -3.95 -5.24
CA PHE A 6 -2.17 -4.88 -4.21
C PHE A 6 -1.38 -4.16 -3.14
N LEU A 7 -1.51 -4.62 -1.90
CA LEU A 7 -0.73 -4.21 -0.75
C LEU A 7 0.06 -5.40 -0.23
N VAL A 8 1.33 -5.20 0.05
CA VAL A 8 2.18 -6.20 0.70
C VAL A 8 2.39 -5.75 2.14
N LEU A 9 1.91 -6.55 3.08
CA LEU A 9 2.10 -6.32 4.51
C LEU A 9 3.15 -7.30 5.04
N ARG A 10 4.11 -6.80 5.80
CA ARG A 10 5.06 -7.61 6.57
C ARG A 10 4.77 -7.49 8.06
N ALA A 11 4.92 -8.59 8.81
CA ALA A 11 4.89 -8.51 10.26
C ALA A 11 6.04 -7.62 10.77
N ASP A 12 5.76 -6.72 11.71
CA ASP A 12 6.78 -5.99 12.43
C ASP A 12 7.16 -6.77 13.69
N GLU A 13 8.19 -7.59 13.59
CA GLU A 13 8.79 -8.17 14.78
C GLU A 13 9.74 -7.14 15.39
N ARG A 14 9.18 -6.21 16.15
CA ARG A 14 9.98 -5.40 17.07
C ARG A 14 10.47 -6.36 18.16
N MET A 15 11.64 -6.96 17.93
CA MET A 15 12.30 -7.85 18.88
C MET A 15 12.39 -7.17 20.26
N PRO A 16 11.96 -7.83 21.35
CA PRO A 16 12.44 -7.46 22.68
C PRO A 16 13.96 -7.69 22.69
N ALA A 17 14.73 -6.70 23.13
CA ALA A 17 16.19 -6.65 23.06
C ALA A 17 16.95 -7.76 23.85
N GLU A 18 16.25 -8.76 24.39
CA GLU A 18 16.76 -9.73 25.37
C GLU A 18 16.54 -11.20 24.95
N ALA A 19 16.02 -11.49 23.76
CA ALA A 19 15.78 -12.87 23.33
C ALA A 19 16.99 -13.42 22.56
N GLY A 20 17.90 -14.08 23.27
CA GLY A 20 18.98 -14.86 22.68
C GLY A 20 18.46 -16.09 21.92
N LEU A 21 18.22 -15.93 20.62
CA LEU A 21 17.86 -16.99 19.68
C LEU A 21 18.86 -17.03 18.52
N SER A 22 19.03 -18.22 17.94
CA SER A 22 19.99 -18.56 16.90
C SER A 22 19.80 -17.79 15.60
N ASP A 23 20.92 -17.53 14.89
CA ASP A 23 20.96 -16.81 13.60
C ASP A 23 19.99 -17.36 12.53
N ASP A 24 19.58 -18.64 12.63
CA ASP A 24 18.62 -19.26 11.70
C ASP A 24 17.17 -18.77 11.87
N ASP A 25 16.79 -18.24 13.04
CA ASP A 25 15.43 -17.71 13.29
C ASP A 25 15.25 -16.24 12.82
N LEU A 26 16.31 -15.60 12.32
CA LEU A 26 16.32 -14.16 11.98
C LEU A 26 15.58 -13.80 10.68
N PHE A 27 15.10 -14.77 9.90
CA PHE A 27 14.69 -14.51 8.50
C PHE A 27 13.32 -15.00 8.07
N GLU A 28 12.50 -15.60 8.94
CA GLU A 28 11.15 -16.00 8.55
C GLU A 28 10.12 -14.88 8.78
N SER A 29 10.33 -13.72 8.13
CA SER A 29 9.33 -12.64 8.14
C SER A 29 8.09 -13.07 7.35
N ALA A 30 6.98 -13.36 8.03
CA ALA A 30 5.72 -13.73 7.38
C ALA A 30 5.15 -12.56 6.54
N GLU A 31 5.38 -12.58 5.23
CA GLU A 31 4.87 -11.61 4.25
C GLU A 31 3.47 -12.04 3.75
N SER A 32 2.49 -11.16 3.85
CA SER A 32 1.13 -11.38 3.31
C SER A 32 0.84 -10.41 2.18
N VAL A 33 0.42 -10.94 1.02
CA VAL A 33 0.12 -10.15 -0.17
C VAL A 33 -1.39 -10.10 -0.39
N LEU A 34 -1.96 -8.90 -0.27
CA LEU A 34 -3.37 -8.64 -0.50
C LEU A 34 -3.56 -8.15 -1.94
N ARG A 35 -4.29 -8.88 -2.79
CA ARG A 35 -4.42 -8.58 -4.24
C ARG A 35 -5.84 -8.25 -4.72
N ARG A 36 -6.89 -8.60 -3.96
CA ARG A 36 -8.28 -8.50 -4.45
C ARG A 36 -8.98 -7.21 -3.98
N GLY A 37 -9.77 -6.61 -4.87
CA GLY A 37 -10.87 -5.72 -4.51
C GLY A 37 -10.52 -4.33 -3.97
N ALA A 38 -9.41 -3.73 -4.41
CA ALA A 38 -8.80 -2.53 -3.80
C ALA A 38 -8.42 -2.81 -2.33
N PRO A 39 -7.22 -3.34 -2.05
CA PRO A 39 -6.85 -3.90 -0.75
C PRO A 39 -6.92 -2.89 0.39
N SER A 40 -6.74 -1.59 0.11
CA SER A 40 -6.99 -0.49 1.05
C SER A 40 -8.46 -0.40 1.51
N ARG A 41 -9.37 -1.13 0.89
CA ARG A 41 -10.79 -1.17 1.22
C ARG A 41 -11.22 -2.50 1.84
N THR A 42 -10.34 -3.49 1.86
CA THR A 42 -10.64 -4.85 2.38
C THR A 42 -10.57 -4.91 3.89
N ALA A 43 -11.38 -5.79 4.47
CA ALA A 43 -11.34 -6.07 5.90
C ALA A 43 -10.05 -6.75 6.34
N GLU A 44 -9.47 -7.59 5.49
CA GLU A 44 -8.21 -8.29 5.72
C GLU A 44 -7.06 -7.31 5.97
N ALA A 45 -7.01 -6.20 5.21
CA ALA A 45 -6.02 -5.14 5.44
C ALA A 45 -6.19 -4.49 6.83
N GLY A 46 -7.43 -4.17 7.24
CA GLY A 46 -7.71 -3.61 8.56
C GLY A 46 -7.27 -4.54 9.70
N VAL A 47 -7.65 -5.81 9.62
CA VAL A 47 -7.28 -6.83 10.62
C VAL A 47 -5.76 -7.03 10.68
N ALA A 48 -5.08 -7.12 9.53
CA ALA A 48 -3.65 -7.30 9.48
C ALA A 48 -2.88 -6.12 10.10
N LEU A 49 -3.31 -4.89 9.82
CA LEU A 49 -2.70 -3.68 10.40
C LEU A 49 -2.97 -3.59 11.92
N LEU A 50 -4.18 -3.93 12.39
CA LEU A 50 -4.49 -4.00 13.83
C LEU A 50 -3.65 -5.05 14.57
N ARG A 51 -3.27 -6.14 13.90
CA ARG A 51 -2.35 -7.17 14.43
C ARG A 51 -0.88 -6.75 14.39
N GLY A 52 -0.57 -5.51 14.03
CA GLY A 52 0.78 -4.97 14.03
C GLY A 52 1.58 -5.25 12.76
N LYS A 53 0.98 -5.80 11.70
CA LYS A 53 1.67 -5.86 10.40
C LYS A 53 1.86 -4.45 9.85
N LYS A 54 3.02 -4.18 9.26
CA LYS A 54 3.35 -2.94 8.56
C LYS A 54 3.25 -3.12 7.06
N LEU A 55 2.89 -2.04 6.38
CA LEU A 55 2.93 -1.99 4.92
C LEU A 55 4.39 -1.95 4.45
N SER A 56 4.83 -2.96 3.70
CA SER A 56 6.18 -3.02 3.14
C SER A 56 6.21 -2.53 1.69
N ARG A 57 5.20 -2.85 0.88
CA ARG A 57 5.09 -2.38 -0.50
C ARG A 57 3.65 -2.06 -0.87
N ALA A 58 3.47 -1.05 -1.71
CA ALA A 58 2.16 -0.68 -2.23
C ALA A 58 2.23 -0.41 -3.73
N ARG A 59 1.28 -0.96 -4.48
CA ARG A 59 1.04 -0.51 -5.84
C ARG A 59 0.28 0.82 -5.78
N LEU A 60 0.80 1.84 -6.46
CA LEU A 60 0.22 3.17 -6.53
C LEU A 60 -0.13 3.50 -7.98
N GLN A 61 -1.27 4.15 -8.15
CA GLN A 61 -1.60 4.89 -9.35
C GLN A 61 -1.54 6.38 -9.01
N VAL A 62 -0.64 7.10 -9.67
CA VAL A 62 -0.43 8.53 -9.45
C VAL A 62 -0.83 9.25 -10.73
N ALA A 63 -1.53 10.38 -10.61
CA ALA A 63 -1.94 11.17 -11.76
C ALA A 63 -1.64 12.65 -11.55
N ASP A 64 -1.23 13.32 -12.62
CA ASP A 64 -1.03 14.76 -12.69
C ASP A 64 -1.69 15.28 -13.97
N GLY A 65 -2.88 15.87 -13.80
CA GLY A 65 -3.71 16.35 -14.90
C GLY A 65 -4.04 15.25 -15.90
N THR A 66 -3.38 15.29 -17.06
CA THR A 66 -3.58 14.36 -18.18
C THR A 66 -2.69 13.11 -18.12
N ARG A 67 -1.69 13.08 -17.24
CA ARG A 67 -0.72 11.97 -17.14
C ARG A 67 -1.07 11.06 -15.98
N SER A 68 -0.92 9.75 -16.17
CA SER A 68 -1.05 8.78 -15.09
C SER A 68 0.07 7.74 -15.15
N TRP A 69 0.65 7.44 -13.99
CA TRP A 69 1.66 6.42 -13.80
C TRP A 69 1.10 5.30 -12.92
N ALA A 70 1.50 4.06 -13.22
CA ALA A 70 1.34 2.95 -12.30
C ALA A 70 2.71 2.47 -11.84
N LEU A 71 2.90 2.35 -10.53
CA LEU A 71 4.19 1.98 -9.94
C LEU A 71 4.01 1.15 -8.67
N VAL A 72 5.08 0.54 -8.20
CA VAL A 72 5.13 -0.07 -6.86
C VAL A 72 6.14 0.72 -6.04
N LEU A 73 5.70 1.25 -4.91
CA LEU A 73 6.55 1.91 -3.93
C LEU A 73 6.96 0.91 -2.86
N ASP A 74 8.25 0.79 -2.62
CA ASP A 74 8.79 0.07 -1.47
C ASP A 74 8.95 1.00 -0.28
N GLY A 75 8.31 0.67 0.84
CA GLY A 75 8.30 1.50 2.04
C GLY A 75 9.58 1.41 2.87
N THR A 76 10.43 0.40 2.66
CA THR A 76 11.70 0.24 3.37
C THR A 76 12.80 1.05 2.70
N GLU A 77 12.91 0.94 1.37
CA GLU A 77 13.98 1.59 0.60
C GLU A 77 13.52 2.91 -0.05
N MET A 78 12.22 3.24 0.00
CA MET A 78 11.62 4.35 -0.77
C MET A 78 11.97 4.28 -2.26
N CYS A 79 12.10 3.06 -2.79
CA CYS A 79 12.42 2.81 -4.19
C CYS A 79 11.17 2.54 -5.03
N LEU A 80 11.19 3.02 -6.26
CA LEU A 80 10.16 2.75 -7.26
C LEU A 80 10.49 1.46 -8.00
N ARG A 81 9.49 0.58 -8.13
CA ARG A 81 9.59 -0.67 -8.89
C ARG A 81 8.46 -0.72 -9.92
N SER A 82 8.70 -1.41 -11.03
CA SER A 82 7.69 -1.66 -12.07
C SER A 82 6.96 -0.40 -12.56
N VAL A 83 7.68 0.72 -12.70
CA VAL A 83 7.11 1.98 -13.17
C VAL A 83 6.61 1.83 -14.60
N LYS A 84 5.34 2.15 -14.81
CA LYS A 84 4.70 2.24 -16.11
C LYS A 84 4.36 3.70 -16.38
N PRO A 85 5.14 4.40 -17.22
CA PRO A 85 4.83 5.77 -17.61
C PRO A 85 3.56 5.83 -18.47
N PRO A 86 2.95 7.02 -18.60
CA PRO A 86 1.89 7.24 -19.57
C PRO A 86 2.34 6.84 -20.97
N LYS A 87 1.40 6.35 -21.78
CA LYS A 87 1.67 5.98 -23.16
C LYS A 87 2.02 7.26 -23.95
N PRO A 88 3.16 7.31 -24.66
CA PRO A 88 3.49 8.45 -25.49
C PRO A 88 2.50 8.57 -26.66
N GLU A 89 2.24 9.80 -27.08
CA GLU A 89 1.29 10.13 -28.15
C GLU A 89 1.98 10.35 -29.50
N ALA A 90 3.29 10.64 -29.49
CA ALA A 90 4.05 10.88 -30.71
C ALA A 90 4.14 9.66 -31.66
N GLU A 91 4.11 9.97 -32.97
CA GLU A 91 4.30 8.97 -34.03
C GLU A 91 5.78 8.73 -34.36
N ASP A 92 6.65 9.71 -34.13
CA ASP A 92 8.10 9.56 -34.32
C ASP A 92 8.76 8.83 -33.14
N ALA A 93 9.75 8.00 -33.43
CA ALA A 93 10.42 7.19 -32.41
C ALA A 93 11.23 8.03 -31.41
N ARG A 94 11.90 9.10 -31.87
CA ARG A 94 12.69 9.96 -30.98
C ARG A 94 11.79 10.81 -30.10
N GLU A 95 10.67 11.27 -30.64
CA GLU A 95 9.68 12.02 -29.87
C GLU A 95 9.03 11.15 -28.80
N ARG A 96 8.67 9.89 -29.09
CA ARG A 96 8.18 8.95 -28.07
C ARG A 96 9.18 8.71 -26.94
N GLU A 97 10.46 8.57 -27.29
CA GLU A 97 11.52 8.39 -26.30
C GLU A 97 11.64 9.62 -25.40
N LYS A 98 11.64 10.81 -25.99
CA LYS A 98 11.64 12.07 -25.26
C LYS A 98 10.44 12.19 -24.33
N GLU A 99 9.22 11.95 -24.80
CA GLU A 99 7.99 11.97 -23.98
C GLU A 99 8.07 11.00 -22.80
N SER A 100 8.64 9.81 -23.04
CA SER A 100 8.83 8.79 -21.99
C SER A 100 9.80 9.28 -20.92
N LEU A 101 10.92 9.91 -21.30
CA LEU A 101 11.89 10.49 -20.38
C LEU A 101 11.30 11.67 -19.60
N ASP A 102 10.60 12.58 -20.28
CA ASP A 102 9.92 13.71 -19.66
C ASP A 102 8.89 13.25 -18.62
N ALA A 103 8.15 12.16 -18.91
CA ALA A 103 7.22 11.56 -17.98
C ALA A 103 7.91 10.93 -16.75
N LEU A 104 9.13 10.41 -16.88
CA LEU A 104 9.90 9.87 -15.75
C LEU A 104 10.44 11.00 -14.86
N PHE A 105 10.94 12.09 -15.44
CA PHE A 105 11.37 13.26 -14.67
C PHE A 105 10.19 13.88 -13.91
N ALA A 106 9.04 14.05 -14.57
CA ALA A 106 7.83 14.55 -13.92
C ALA A 106 7.37 13.65 -12.76
N LEU A 107 7.48 12.33 -12.91
CA LEU A 107 7.18 11.40 -11.82
C LEU A 107 8.13 11.57 -10.63
N SER A 108 9.42 11.77 -10.88
CA SER A 108 10.41 12.03 -9.84
C SER A 108 10.06 13.29 -9.05
N ASP A 109 9.79 14.40 -9.74
CA ASP A 109 9.42 15.67 -9.11
C ASP A 109 8.12 15.56 -8.30
N LEU A 110 7.14 14.83 -8.83
CA LEU A 110 5.88 14.57 -8.17
C LEU A 110 6.06 13.79 -6.86
N LEU A 111 6.90 12.76 -6.87
CA LEU A 111 7.20 11.97 -5.67
C LEU A 111 7.96 12.78 -4.62
N ASP A 112 8.92 13.60 -5.06
CA ASP A 112 9.62 14.54 -4.19
C ASP A 112 8.63 15.51 -3.50
N HIS A 113 7.66 16.02 -4.25
CA HIS A 113 6.63 16.89 -3.71
C HIS A 113 5.72 16.16 -2.72
N LEU A 114 5.22 14.97 -3.07
CA LEU A 114 4.41 14.12 -2.18
C LEU A 114 5.16 13.78 -0.89
N TYR A 115 6.46 13.50 -0.98
CA TYR A 115 7.29 13.21 0.18
C TYR A 115 7.46 14.45 1.08
N ARG A 116 7.62 15.65 0.51
CA ARG A 116 7.64 16.90 1.29
C ARG A 116 6.30 17.14 2.00
N LEU A 117 5.18 16.92 1.33
CA LEU A 117 3.85 17.01 1.96
C LEU A 117 3.70 16.00 3.09
N PHE A 118 4.14 14.76 2.87
CA PHE A 118 4.17 13.74 3.90
C PHE A 118 5.01 14.18 5.10
N LEU A 119 6.23 14.68 4.90
CA LEU A 119 7.09 15.13 5.99
C LEU A 119 6.48 16.31 6.75
N ALA A 120 5.89 17.27 6.04
CA ALA A 120 5.22 18.42 6.65
C ALA A 120 4.08 17.97 7.56
N GLU A 121 3.21 17.06 7.10
CA GLU A 121 2.15 16.49 7.94
C GLU A 121 2.76 15.66 9.07
N ARG A 122 3.66 14.74 8.77
CA ARG A 122 4.24 13.75 9.71
C ARG A 122 4.95 14.38 10.91
N LEU A 123 5.57 15.54 10.69
CA LEU A 123 6.30 16.32 11.70
C LEU A 123 5.41 17.37 12.39
N SER A 124 4.21 17.62 11.87
CA SER A 124 3.27 18.54 12.50
C SER A 124 2.66 17.95 13.79
N PRO A 125 2.22 18.79 14.74
CA PRO A 125 1.45 18.34 15.90
C PRO A 125 0.15 17.61 15.50
N ARG A 126 -0.48 18.08 14.41
CA ARG A 126 -1.71 17.51 13.84
C ARG A 126 -1.58 16.02 13.52
N PHE A 127 -0.39 15.54 13.17
CA PHE A 127 -0.19 14.11 12.93
C PHE A 127 -0.59 13.26 14.14
N ARG A 128 -0.13 13.65 15.33
CA ARG A 128 -0.45 12.92 16.57
C ARG A 128 -1.89 13.13 17.01
N GLU A 129 -2.38 14.36 16.87
CA GLU A 129 -3.68 14.78 17.39
C GLU A 129 -4.86 14.33 16.52
N ALA A 130 -4.69 14.23 15.20
CA ALA A 130 -5.78 13.97 14.26
C ALA A 130 -5.49 12.79 13.32
N VAL A 131 -4.29 12.70 12.75
CA VAL A 131 -3.99 11.69 11.73
C VAL A 131 -3.90 10.29 12.34
N ILE A 132 -3.16 10.10 13.43
CA ILE A 132 -3.05 8.81 14.12
C ILE A 132 -4.43 8.29 14.57
N PRO A 133 -5.28 9.09 15.26
CA PRO A 133 -6.64 8.67 15.59
C PRO A 133 -7.45 8.28 14.36
N SER A 134 -7.41 9.08 13.29
CA SER A 134 -8.14 8.80 12.04
C SER A 134 -7.68 7.49 11.38
N MET A 135 -6.38 7.17 11.42
CA MET A 135 -5.84 5.89 10.96
C MET A 135 -6.38 4.73 11.81
N GLY A 136 -6.45 4.90 13.13
CA GLY A 136 -7.04 3.93 14.06
C GLY A 136 -8.52 3.65 13.75
N GLU A 137 -9.31 4.71 13.59
CA GLU A 137 -10.72 4.62 13.22
C GLU A 137 -10.91 3.92 11.87
N TRP A 138 -10.08 4.26 10.88
CA TRP A 138 -10.11 3.61 9.58
C TRP A 138 -9.81 2.11 9.70
N MET A 139 -8.77 1.71 10.45
CA MET A 139 -8.43 0.30 10.65
C MET A 139 -9.57 -0.47 11.32
N LEU A 140 -10.20 0.10 12.35
CA LEU A 140 -11.34 -0.48 13.05
C LEU A 140 -12.60 -0.55 12.17
N ALA A 141 -12.87 0.49 11.38
CA ALA A 141 -13.98 0.47 10.43
C ALA A 141 -13.79 -0.63 9.38
N LYS A 142 -12.55 -0.85 8.91
CA LYS A 142 -12.24 -1.94 7.99
C LYS A 142 -12.39 -3.32 8.61
N SER A 143 -11.92 -3.53 9.85
CA SER A 143 -12.07 -4.84 10.49
C SER A 143 -13.54 -5.23 10.70
N ARG A 144 -14.45 -4.26 10.89
CA ARG A 144 -15.89 -4.52 11.03
C ARG A 144 -16.55 -4.99 9.74
N LEU A 145 -16.11 -4.47 8.58
CA LEU A 145 -16.64 -4.92 7.28
C LEU A 145 -16.46 -6.44 7.08
N GLY A 146 -15.36 -7.02 7.59
CA GLY A 146 -15.11 -8.45 7.47
C GLY A 146 -15.91 -9.32 8.45
N ALA A 147 -16.35 -8.74 9.57
CA ALA A 147 -17.22 -9.45 10.52
C ALA A 147 -18.65 -9.60 9.97
N GLU A 148 -19.12 -8.63 9.19
CA GLU A 148 -20.43 -8.70 8.51
C GLU A 148 -20.39 -9.62 7.29
N GLU A 149 -19.28 -9.64 6.54
CA GLU A 149 -19.08 -10.57 5.40
C GLU A 149 -18.91 -12.03 5.86
N GLY A 150 -18.23 -12.30 6.99
CA GLY A 150 -18.08 -13.65 7.55
C GLY A 150 -19.31 -14.20 8.27
N GLY A 151 -20.26 -13.34 8.66
CA GLY A 151 -21.53 -13.74 9.26
C GLY A 151 -22.57 -14.25 8.25
N ALA A 152 -22.40 -13.94 6.96
CA ALA A 152 -23.30 -14.37 5.90
C ALA A 152 -23.01 -15.78 5.37
N ASP A 153 -21.77 -16.27 5.51
CA ASP A 153 -21.32 -17.58 4.99
C ASP A 153 -21.53 -18.74 5.99
N SER A 154 -21.97 -18.44 7.21
CA SER A 154 -22.19 -19.45 8.27
C SER A 154 -23.65 -19.93 8.37
N ALA A 155 -24.54 -19.44 7.51
CA ALA A 155 -25.99 -19.65 7.63
C ALA A 155 -26.61 -20.64 6.62
N GLU A 156 -25.84 -21.22 5.70
CA GLU A 156 -26.38 -22.09 4.64
C GLU A 156 -26.03 -23.59 4.74
N GLU A 157 -25.29 -24.04 5.75
CA GLU A 157 -24.98 -25.47 5.92
C GLU A 157 -25.62 -26.03 7.21
N SER A 158 -26.95 -25.96 7.29
CA SER A 158 -27.74 -26.59 8.37
C SER A 158 -29.17 -26.90 7.93
N GLU A 159 -29.40 -27.30 6.68
CA GLU A 159 -30.67 -27.93 6.30
C GLU A 159 -30.47 -28.74 5.02
N GLU A 160 -30.29 -30.05 5.12
CA GLU A 160 -31.22 -30.99 4.48
C GLU A 160 -31.05 -32.42 5.04
N PRO A 161 -32.14 -33.20 5.08
CA PRO A 161 -32.36 -34.37 5.95
C PRO A 161 -31.80 -35.71 5.45
#